data_AF-A0A368T5I3-F1
#
_entry.id   AF-A0A368T5I3-F1
#
_cell.length_a   1.000
_cell.length_b   1.000
_cell.length_c   1.000
_cell.angle_alpha   90.00
_cell.angle_beta   90.00
_cell.angle_gamma   90.00
#
_symmetry.space_group_name_H-M   'P 1'
#
loop_
_entity.id
_entity.type
_entity.pdbx_description
1 polymer ?
#
loop_
_entity_poly.entity_id
_entity_poly.type
_entity_poly.pdbx_seq_one_letter_code
_entity_poly.pdbx_strand_id
1 'polypeptide(L)'
;MSDNARLLHTKNVESVTRGTGTSIRGVYCVKVSPSAVRDLSTAAIVATLNNSRGEITAIGAPHAYCGNATDTITIVTSQSNGSAADRPFTVAVL
;
A
#
# COMPACT_ATOMS: atom_id res chain seq x y z
N MET A 1 1.46 -10.28 16.60
CA MET A 1 0.45 -10.78 15.65
C MET A 1 0.44 -9.81 14.47
N SER A 2 0.62 -10.31 13.25
CA SER A 2 0.68 -9.50 12.03
C SER A 2 -0.74 -9.31 11.51
N ASP A 3 -1.42 -8.25 11.94
CA ASP A 3 -2.76 -7.94 11.42
C ASP A 3 -2.62 -7.30 10.03
N ASN A 4 -3.31 -7.89 9.05
CA ASN A 4 -3.54 -7.28 7.73
C ASN A 4 -4.43 -6.05 7.88
N ALA A 5 -4.34 -5.11 6.93
CA ALA A 5 -5.22 -3.95 6.93
C ALA A 5 -6.63 -4.36 6.48
N ARG A 6 -7.67 -3.77 7.09
CA ARG A 6 -9.07 -3.99 6.71
C ARG A 6 -9.49 -3.00 5.61
N LEU A 7 -9.98 -3.52 4.49
CA LEU A 7 -10.60 -2.72 3.44
C LEU A 7 -12.00 -2.27 3.88
N LEU A 8 -12.24 -0.96 3.88
CA LEU A 8 -13.54 -0.38 4.23
C LEU A 8 -14.47 -0.24 3.02
N HIS A 9 -13.89 0.06 1.84
CA HIS A 9 -14.57 0.11 0.54
C HIS A 9 -13.57 -0.24 -0.57
N THR A 10 -14.02 -0.93 -1.61
CA THR A 10 -13.18 -1.28 -2.76
C THR A 10 -13.86 -0.89 -4.07
N LYS A 11 -13.13 -0.22 -4.94
CA LYS A 11 -13.43 -0.14 -6.38
C LYS A 11 -12.31 -0.76 -7.21
N ASN A 12 -11.06 -0.52 -6.82
CA ASN A 12 -9.87 -0.89 -7.60
C ASN A 12 -8.91 -1.83 -6.85
N VAL A 13 -9.21 -2.20 -5.61
CA VAL A 13 -8.30 -2.97 -4.72
C VAL A 13 -8.94 -4.31 -4.35
N GLU A 14 -8.20 -5.40 -4.52
CA GLU A 14 -8.65 -6.75 -4.16
C GLU A 14 -8.35 -7.08 -2.70
N SER A 15 -7.13 -6.76 -2.24
CA SER A 15 -6.67 -7.11 -0.90
C SER A 15 -5.55 -6.18 -0.45
N VAL A 16 -5.41 -6.03 0.87
CA VAL A 16 -4.25 -5.37 1.49
C VAL A 16 -3.65 -6.31 2.52
N THR A 17 -2.38 -6.66 2.33
CA THR A 17 -1.64 -7.52 3.25
C THR A 17 -0.45 -6.80 3.83
N ARG A 18 0.11 -7.32 4.92
CA ARG A 18 1.43 -6.89 5.40
C ARG A 18 2.52 -7.23 4.38
N GLY A 19 3.51 -6.35 4.26
CA GLY A 19 4.75 -6.68 3.55
C GLY A 19 5.39 -7.93 4.13
N THR A 20 5.68 -8.93 3.29
CA THR A 20 6.28 -10.20 3.70
C THR A 20 7.79 -10.23 3.48
N GLY A 21 8.32 -9.38 2.60
CA GLY A 21 9.76 -9.22 2.37
C GLY A 21 10.47 -8.35 3.43
N THR A 22 9.80 -8.04 4.53
CA THR A 22 10.34 -7.23 5.63
C THR A 22 9.60 -7.50 6.94
N SER A 23 10.26 -7.24 8.07
CA SER A 23 9.66 -7.22 9.41
C SER A 23 9.32 -5.80 9.88
N ILE A 24 9.58 -4.79 9.05
CA ILE A 24 9.34 -3.37 9.36
C ILE A 24 7.83 -3.09 9.41
N ARG A 25 7.41 -2.35 10.43
CA ARG A 25 6.02 -1.87 10.58
C ARG A 25 5.67 -0.86 9.49
N GLY A 26 4.38 -0.67 9.23
CA GLY A 26 3.92 0.33 8.27
C GLY A 26 4.10 -0.03 6.81
N VAL A 27 4.54 -1.26 6.50
CA VAL A 27 4.67 -1.77 5.14
C VAL A 27 3.48 -2.65 4.78
N TYR A 28 2.82 -2.31 3.66
CA TYR A 28 1.64 -3.00 3.15
C TYR A 28 1.73 -3.24 1.65
N CYS A 29 1.17 -4.36 1.21
CA CYS A 29 1.04 -4.74 -0.19
C CYS A 29 -0.43 -4.61 -0.58
N VAL A 30 -0.73 -3.69 -1.47
CA VAL A 30 -2.08 -3.42 -1.97
C VAL A 30 -2.21 -4.09 -3.32
N LYS A 31 -2.94 -5.21 -3.39
CA LYS A 31 -3.22 -5.90 -4.64
C LYS A 31 -4.33 -5.16 -5.39
N VAL A 32 -4.02 -4.72 -6.60
CA VAL A 32 -4.94 -3.95 -7.46
C VAL A 32 -5.69 -4.93 -8.36
N SER A 33 -6.99 -4.69 -8.55
CA SER A 33 -7.77 -5.57 -9.41
C SER A 33 -7.46 -5.29 -10.89
N PRO A 34 -7.12 -6.31 -11.69
CA PRO A 34 -6.81 -6.13 -13.11
C PRO A 34 -8.04 -5.70 -13.94
N SER A 35 -9.27 -5.90 -13.43
CA SER A 35 -10.48 -5.36 -14.06
C SER A 35 -10.65 -3.84 -13.85
N ALA A 36 -9.95 -3.26 -12.88
CA ALA A 36 -10.00 -1.84 -12.58
C ALA A 36 -8.83 -1.06 -13.19
N VAL A 37 -7.64 -1.67 -13.23
CA VAL A 37 -6.42 -1.06 -13.76
C VAL A 37 -5.72 -2.08 -14.64
N ARG A 38 -5.66 -1.81 -15.93
CA ARG A 38 -5.16 -2.76 -16.94
C ARG A 38 -3.63 -2.85 -16.93
N ASP A 39 -2.95 -1.77 -16.56
CA ASP A 39 -1.50 -1.69 -16.44
C ASP A 39 -1.14 -0.77 -15.27
N LEU A 40 -0.58 -1.35 -14.21
CA LEU A 40 -0.20 -0.62 -13.02
C LEU A 40 1.06 0.24 -13.24
N SER A 41 1.89 -0.10 -14.23
CA SER A 41 3.15 0.59 -14.50
C SER A 41 2.97 2.01 -15.04
N THR A 42 1.80 2.28 -15.63
CA THR A 42 1.41 3.57 -16.21
C THR A 42 0.30 4.28 -15.42
N ALA A 43 -0.25 3.64 -14.39
CA ALA A 43 -1.33 4.18 -13.58
C ALA A 43 -0.84 5.30 -12.64
N ALA A 44 -1.71 6.28 -12.39
CA ALA A 44 -1.44 7.28 -11.36
C ALA A 44 -1.88 6.74 -9.99
N ILE A 45 -0.98 6.82 -9.01
CA ILE A 45 -1.22 6.31 -7.66
C ILE A 45 -1.25 7.48 -6.69
N VAL A 46 -2.38 7.61 -5.99
CA VAL A 46 -2.55 8.61 -4.92
C VAL A 46 -2.72 7.86 -3.60
N ALA A 47 -1.87 8.17 -2.63
CA ALA A 47 -1.94 7.59 -1.29
C ALA A 47 -1.91 8.69 -0.22
N THR A 48 -2.78 8.58 0.77
CA THR A 48 -2.89 9.57 1.85
C THR A 48 -3.04 8.90 3.21
N LEU A 49 -2.54 9.55 4.26
CA LEU A 49 -2.82 9.16 5.65
C LEU A 49 -4.15 9.76 6.09
N ASN A 50 -5.01 8.95 6.70
CA ASN A 50 -6.36 9.39 7.08
C ASN A 50 -6.33 10.17 8.42
N ASN A 51 -6.59 11.48 8.36
CA ASN A 51 -6.67 12.38 9.52
C ASN A 51 -5.44 12.29 10.46
N SER A 52 -4.25 12.15 9.87
CA SER A 52 -3.06 11.70 10.57
C SER A 52 -1.79 12.36 10.02
N ARG A 53 -0.96 12.98 10.87
CA ARG A 53 0.35 13.54 10.48
C ARG A 53 1.41 12.48 10.36
N GLY A 54 2.12 12.38 9.23
CA GLY A 54 3.31 11.56 9.03
C GLY A 54 3.67 11.47 7.55
N GLU A 55 4.44 10.44 7.19
CA GLU A 55 4.83 10.22 5.80
C GLU A 55 4.17 8.96 5.24
N ILE A 56 3.88 9.02 3.95
CA ILE A 56 3.37 7.90 3.17
C ILE A 56 4.08 7.89 1.82
N THR A 57 4.58 6.72 1.45
CA THR A 57 5.18 6.47 0.15
C THR A 57 4.40 5.36 -0.54
N ALA A 58 4.01 5.60 -1.79
CA ALA A 58 3.41 4.60 -2.64
C ALA A 58 4.36 4.26 -3.79
N ILE A 59 4.67 2.98 -3.95
CA ILE A 59 5.56 2.46 -4.97
C ILE A 59 4.73 1.56 -5.88
N GLY A 60 4.45 2.03 -7.10
CA GLY A 60 3.68 1.27 -8.10
C GLY A 60 4.50 0.23 -8.86
N ALA A 61 5.83 0.34 -8.82
CA ALA A 61 6.72 -0.66 -9.39
C ALA A 61 6.82 -1.90 -8.47
N PRO A 62 7.10 -3.08 -9.03
CA PRO A 62 7.38 -4.29 -8.25
C PRO A 62 8.46 -4.03 -7.19
N HIS A 63 8.20 -4.48 -5.97
CA HIS A 63 9.10 -4.24 -4.84
C HIS A 63 9.28 -5.50 -3.99
N ALA A 64 10.50 -5.69 -3.47
CA ALA A 64 10.87 -6.89 -2.73
C ALA A 64 10.02 -7.12 -1.47
N TYR A 65 9.56 -6.05 -0.82
CA TYR A 65 8.65 -6.13 0.34
C TYR A 65 7.33 -6.84 0.03
N CYS A 66 6.91 -6.83 -1.24
CA CYS A 66 5.70 -7.46 -1.75
C CYS A 66 6.02 -8.62 -2.70
N GLY A 67 7.21 -9.23 -2.57
CA GLY A 67 7.61 -10.38 -3.38
C GLY A 67 7.80 -10.07 -4.87
N ASN A 68 7.99 -8.80 -5.22
CA ASN A 68 8.06 -8.31 -6.61
C ASN A 68 6.82 -8.64 -7.45
N ALA A 69 5.64 -8.72 -6.81
CA ALA A 69 4.38 -8.93 -7.52
C ALA A 69 4.00 -7.69 -8.36
N THR A 70 3.69 -7.91 -9.64
CA THR A 70 3.45 -6.85 -10.64
C THR A 70 2.06 -6.23 -10.55
N ASP A 71 1.13 -6.89 -9.85
CA ASP A 71 -0.24 -6.46 -9.59
C ASP A 71 -0.39 -5.80 -8.21
N THR A 72 0.73 -5.40 -7.59
CA THR A 72 0.73 -4.83 -6.24
C THR A 72 1.40 -3.47 -6.16
N ILE A 73 0.81 -2.58 -5.35
CA ILE A 73 1.43 -1.32 -4.91
C ILE A 73 2.03 -1.57 -3.52
N THR A 74 3.28 -1.18 -3.32
CA THR A 74 3.88 -1.16 -1.98
C THR A 74 3.60 0.17 -1.30
N ILE A 75 2.94 0.12 -0.15
CA ILE A 75 2.68 1.28 0.70
C ILE A 75 3.61 1.22 1.91
N VAL A 76 4.34 2.30 2.15
CA VAL A 76 5.16 2.49 3.35
C VAL A 76 4.61 3.69 4.11
N THR A 77 4.35 3.50 5.40
CA THR A 77 3.84 4.52 6.31
C THR A 77 4.75 4.73 7.50
N SER A 78 4.90 5.98 7.92
CA SER A 78 5.73 6.36 9.07
C SER A 78 5.03 7.38 9.97
N GLN A 79 5.58 7.57 11.17
CA GLN A 79 5.27 8.71 12.03
C GLN A 79 5.86 10.00 11.44
N SER A 80 5.49 11.15 11.99
CA SER A 80 6.05 12.44 11.56
C SER A 80 7.55 12.62 11.80
N ASN A 81 8.18 11.74 12.56
CA ASN A 81 9.63 11.71 12.77
C ASN A 81 10.35 10.70 11.85
N GLY A 82 9.66 10.13 10.86
CA GLY A 82 10.20 9.14 9.93
C GLY A 82 10.25 7.70 10.48
N SER A 83 9.90 7.46 11.74
CA SER A 83 9.88 6.10 12.30
C SER A 83 8.76 5.26 11.68
N ALA A 84 9.10 4.04 11.26
CA ALA A 84 8.16 3.12 10.64
C ALA A 84 6.99 2.77 11.59
N ALA A 85 5.75 2.88 11.11
CA ALA A 85 4.58 2.70 11.95
C ALA A 85 3.34 2.28 11.15
N ASP A 86 2.49 1.48 11.79
CA ASP A 86 1.20 1.05 11.21
C ASP A 86 0.19 2.18 11.28
N ARG A 87 -0.39 2.55 10.14
CA ARG A 87 -1.31 3.68 10.07
C ARG A 87 -2.47 3.44 9.12
N PRO A 88 -3.66 3.98 9.42
CA PRO A 88 -4.75 4.00 8.46
C PRO A 88 -4.41 4.92 7.29
N PHE A 89 -4.59 4.42 6.08
CA PHE A 89 -4.33 5.14 4.85
C PHE A 89 -5.44 4.88 3.83
N THR A 90 -5.50 5.73 2.81
CA THR A 90 -6.33 5.57 1.62
C THR A 90 -5.43 5.46 0.40
N VAL A 91 -5.77 4.59 -0.55
CA VAL A 91 -5.13 4.49 -1.86
C VAL A 91 -6.19 4.61 -2.94
N ALA A 92 -5.91 5.43 -3.94
CA ALA A 92 -6.63 5.49 -5.21
C ALA A 92 -5.65 5.20 -6.34
N VAL A 93 -6.11 4.42 -7.31
CA VAL A 93 -5.38 4.09 -8.54
C VAL A 93 -6.23 4.55 -9.71
N LEU A 94 -5.66 5.36 -10.59
CA LEU A 94 -6.32 6.12 -11.66
C LEU A 94 -5.76 5.74 -13.03
#